data_AF-A0A2V3XWD4-F1
#
_entry.id   AF-A0A2V3XWD4-F1
#
_cell.length_a   1.000
_cell.length_b   1.000
_cell.length_c   1.000
_cell.angle_alpha   90.00
_cell.angle_beta   90.00
_cell.angle_gamma   90.00
#
_symmetry.space_group_name_H-M   'P 1'
#
loop_
_entity.id
_entity.type
_entity.pdbx_description
1 polymer ?
#
loop_
_entity_poly.entity_id
_entity_poly.type
_entity_poly.pdbx_seq_one_letter_code
_entity_poly.pdbx_strand_id
1 'polypeptide(L)'
;MSYITYTDDEMEIVKSGIEAIRNVLMGTDMGKKESLLFCLDRFLDPWFGYQLPYQDAIVDLLQVVIVSDNTLSVKEAVLQLICDYAWPPFPVLEENFERVEAELRPDVSYAMHMDKEIETDS
;
A
#
# COMPACT_ATOMS: atom_id res chain seq x y z
N MET A 1 -12.67 -19.16 6.77
CA MET A 1 -11.62 -18.14 6.94
C MET A 1 -10.48 -18.55 6.03
N SER A 2 -10.26 -17.78 4.95
CA SER A 2 -9.04 -17.93 4.14
C SER A 2 -7.95 -17.14 4.83
N TYR A 3 -6.80 -17.76 5.11
CA TYR A 3 -5.64 -17.04 5.61
C TYR A 3 -4.91 -16.45 4.41
N ILE A 4 -4.66 -15.14 4.41
CA ILE A 4 -3.79 -14.53 3.42
C ILE A 4 -2.36 -14.98 3.73
N THR A 5 -1.67 -15.51 2.72
CA THR A 5 -0.29 -15.98 2.81
C THR A 5 0.43 -15.57 1.54
N TYR A 6 1.74 -15.34 1.64
CA TYR A 6 2.61 -15.21 0.48
C TYR A 6 3.67 -16.31 0.49
N THR A 7 4.23 -16.56 -0.69
CA THR A 7 5.27 -17.54 -0.95
C THR A 7 6.52 -16.86 -1.51
N ASP A 8 7.51 -17.66 -1.91
CA ASP A 8 8.69 -17.14 -2.59
C ASP A 8 8.34 -16.40 -3.89
N ASP A 9 7.20 -16.73 -4.53
CA ASP A 9 6.76 -16.08 -5.77
C ASP A 9 6.50 -14.57 -5.56
N GLU A 10 5.76 -14.20 -4.52
CA GLU A 10 5.52 -12.79 -4.17
C GLU A 10 6.82 -12.08 -3.77
N MET A 11 7.71 -12.78 -3.06
CA MET A 11 9.02 -12.22 -2.68
C MET A 11 9.87 -11.90 -3.92
N GLU A 12 9.88 -12.78 -4.92
CA GLU A 12 10.58 -12.56 -6.18
C GLU A 12 9.93 -11.44 -7.01
N ILE A 13 8.60 -11.28 -6.96
CA ILE A 13 7.91 -10.13 -7.57
C ILE A 13 8.38 -8.82 -6.95
N VAL A 14 8.43 -8.73 -5.61
CA VAL A 14 8.93 -7.52 -4.94
C VAL A 14 10.37 -7.26 -5.36
N LYS A 15 11.27 -8.25 -5.24
CA LYS A 15 12.68 -8.08 -5.63
C LYS A 15 12.88 -7.71 -7.11
N SER A 16 12.00 -8.14 -8.00
CA SER A 16 12.04 -7.82 -9.43
C SER A 16 11.76 -6.34 -9.72
N GLY A 17 11.16 -5.62 -8.78
CA GLY A 17 11.00 -4.17 -8.81
C GLY A 17 9.57 -3.69 -9.09
N ILE A 18 9.43 -2.37 -9.16
CA ILE A 18 8.13 -1.68 -9.15
C ILE A 18 7.20 -2.10 -10.30
N GLU A 19 7.73 -2.40 -11.49
CA GLU A 19 6.90 -2.81 -12.63
C GLU A 19 6.25 -4.17 -12.41
N ALA A 20 6.94 -5.11 -11.74
CA ALA A 20 6.37 -6.41 -11.39
C ALA A 20 5.25 -6.25 -10.35
N ILE A 21 5.46 -5.40 -9.34
CA ILE A 21 4.46 -5.06 -8.33
C ILE A 21 3.22 -4.43 -8.99
N ARG A 22 3.43 -3.44 -9.87
CA ARG A 22 2.36 -2.77 -10.63
C ARG A 22 1.53 -3.77 -11.42
N ASN A 23 2.16 -4.71 -12.11
CA ASN A 23 1.44 -5.71 -12.92
C ASN A 23 0.48 -6.56 -12.09
N VAL A 24 0.83 -6.89 -10.85
CA VAL A 24 -0.05 -7.64 -9.94
C VAL A 24 -1.14 -6.75 -9.37
N LEU A 25 -0.79 -5.58 -8.84
CA LEU A 25 -1.76 -4.67 -8.20
C LEU A 25 -2.78 -4.09 -9.19
N MET A 26 -2.42 -3.94 -10.46
CA MET A 26 -3.33 -3.54 -11.54
C MET A 26 -4.02 -4.72 -12.23
N GLY A 27 -3.70 -5.95 -11.85
CA GLY A 27 -4.33 -7.17 -12.37
C GLY A 27 -5.77 -7.34 -11.89
N THR A 28 -6.39 -8.47 -12.23
CA THR A 28 -7.79 -8.79 -11.85
C THR A 28 -7.88 -9.79 -10.70
N ASP A 29 -6.77 -10.40 -10.29
CA ASP A 29 -6.72 -11.44 -9.27
C ASP A 29 -6.59 -10.81 -7.87
N MET A 30 -7.72 -10.67 -7.17
CA MET A 30 -7.77 -10.04 -5.85
C MET A 30 -6.96 -10.82 -4.80
N GLY A 31 -6.93 -12.15 -4.88
CA GLY A 31 -6.17 -12.97 -3.94
C GLY A 31 -4.66 -12.74 -4.09
N LYS A 32 -4.17 -12.62 -5.32
CA LYS A 32 -2.76 -12.26 -5.57
C LYS A 32 -2.42 -10.85 -5.10
N LYS A 33 -3.35 -9.90 -5.22
CA LYS A 33 -3.15 -8.55 -4.67
C LYS A 33 -3.00 -8.61 -3.16
N GLU A 34 -3.91 -9.28 -2.46
CA GLU A 34 -3.86 -9.45 -1.01
C GLU A 34 -2.56 -10.13 -0.56
N SER A 35 -2.17 -11.24 -1.21
CA SER A 35 -0.90 -11.92 -0.93
C SER A 35 0.32 -11.01 -1.15
N LEU A 36 0.33 -10.24 -2.24
CA LEU A 36 1.44 -9.33 -2.52
C LEU A 36 1.49 -8.15 -1.53
N LEU A 37 0.34 -7.58 -1.15
CA LEU A 37 0.27 -6.51 -0.14
C LEU A 37 0.75 -7.02 1.22
N PHE A 38 0.36 -8.23 1.60
CA PHE A 38 0.86 -8.88 2.81
C PHE A 38 2.38 -9.17 2.73
N CYS A 39 2.91 -9.43 1.54
CA CYS A 39 4.36 -9.53 1.32
C CYS A 39 5.05 -8.17 1.46
N LEU A 40 4.47 -7.11 0.89
CA LEU A 40 5.00 -5.75 0.93
C LEU A 40 5.11 -5.21 2.35
N ASP A 41 4.15 -5.53 3.23
CA ASP A 41 4.21 -5.19 4.67
C ASP A 41 5.58 -5.53 5.27
N ARG A 42 6.04 -6.78 5.06
CA ARG A 42 7.35 -7.23 5.53
C ARG A 42 8.54 -6.49 4.90
N PHE A 43 8.43 -6.09 3.64
CA PHE A 43 9.52 -5.40 2.94
C PHE A 43 9.60 -3.91 3.28
N LEU A 44 8.49 -3.31 3.68
CA LEU A 44 8.41 -1.91 4.11
C LEU A 44 8.69 -1.76 5.60
N ASP A 45 8.42 -2.79 6.41
CA ASP A 45 8.69 -2.80 7.84
C ASP A 45 10.21 -2.66 8.14
N PRO A 46 10.62 -1.56 8.80
CA PRO A 46 12.02 -1.32 9.18
C PRO A 46 12.64 -2.44 10.02
N TRP A 47 11.83 -3.20 10.77
CA TRP A 47 12.29 -4.31 11.61
C TRP A 47 13.01 -5.39 10.81
N PHE A 48 12.61 -5.63 9.56
CA PHE A 48 13.24 -6.63 8.69
C PHE A 48 14.47 -6.12 7.96
N GLY A 49 14.71 -4.80 7.94
CA GLY A 49 15.91 -4.19 7.37
C GLY A 49 16.04 -4.29 5.85
N TYR A 50 14.95 -4.52 5.12
CA TYR A 50 14.97 -4.44 3.66
C TYR A 50 15.19 -3.00 3.20
N GLN A 51 15.84 -2.83 2.06
CA GLN A 51 16.10 -1.53 1.46
C GLN A 51 15.52 -1.54 0.05
N LEU A 52 14.37 -0.92 -0.11
CA LEU A 52 13.70 -0.79 -1.41
C LEU A 52 14.01 0.59 -2.00
N PRO A 53 14.83 0.69 -3.06
CA PRO A 53 15.20 1.98 -3.65
C PRO A 53 14.02 2.69 -4.36
N TYR A 54 12.85 2.05 -4.42
CA TYR A 54 11.63 2.52 -5.07
C TYR A 54 10.45 2.60 -4.10
N GLN A 55 10.70 2.80 -2.80
CA GLN A 55 9.65 2.92 -1.78
C GLN A 55 8.65 4.05 -2.11
N ASP A 56 9.12 5.22 -2.51
CA ASP A 56 8.24 6.33 -2.92
C ASP A 56 7.32 5.92 -4.08
N ALA A 57 7.85 5.18 -5.06
CA ALA A 57 7.07 4.69 -6.18
C ALA A 57 6.05 3.60 -5.78
N ILE A 58 6.31 2.84 -4.70
CA ILE A 58 5.32 1.94 -4.10
C ILE A 58 4.18 2.79 -3.52
N VAL A 59 4.49 3.82 -2.74
CA VAL A 59 3.48 4.69 -2.12
C VAL A 59 2.59 5.33 -3.20
N ASP A 60 3.16 5.83 -4.29
CA ASP A 60 2.39 6.36 -5.43
C ASP A 60 1.45 5.31 -6.04
N LEU A 61 1.94 4.08 -6.21
CA LEU A 61 1.15 2.97 -6.73
C LEU A 61 0.02 2.59 -5.77
N LEU A 62 0.27 2.56 -4.46
CA LEU A 62 -0.72 2.27 -3.43
C LEU A 62 -1.87 3.30 -3.47
N GLN A 63 -1.57 4.59 -3.61
CA GLN A 63 -2.62 5.61 -3.77
C GLN A 63 -3.51 5.33 -5.00
N VAL A 64 -2.92 4.91 -6.13
CA VAL A 64 -3.67 4.54 -7.34
C VAL A 64 -4.58 3.34 -7.09
N VAL A 65 -4.16 2.34 -6.31
CA VAL A 65 -4.96 1.14 -6.01
C VAL A 65 -6.21 1.49 -5.20
N ILE A 66 -6.12 2.43 -4.24
CA ILE A 66 -7.27 2.90 -3.44
C ILE A 66 -8.33 3.54 -4.32
N VAL A 67 -7.95 4.36 -5.30
CA VAL A 67 -8.90 5.10 -6.16
C VAL A 67 -9.36 4.30 -7.39
N SER A 68 -8.79 3.12 -7.60
CA SER A 68 -9.15 2.19 -8.68
C SER A 68 -10.28 1.23 -8.27
N ASP A 69 -10.84 0.52 -9.24
CA ASP A 69 -11.84 -0.52 -9.00
C ASP A 69 -11.18 -1.77 -8.38
N ASN A 70 -11.35 -1.91 -7.06
CA ASN A 70 -10.81 -3.00 -6.25
C ASN A 70 -11.80 -3.36 -5.14
N THR A 71 -11.66 -4.56 -4.59
CA THR A 71 -12.44 -4.96 -3.41
C THR A 71 -12.08 -4.10 -2.20
N LEU A 72 -13.03 -3.93 -1.28
CA LEU A 72 -12.81 -3.21 -0.03
C LEU A 72 -11.60 -3.76 0.74
N SER A 73 -11.49 -5.10 0.86
CA SER A 73 -10.37 -5.80 1.50
C SER A 73 -8.99 -5.41 0.93
N VAL A 74 -8.86 -5.31 -0.39
CA VAL A 74 -7.60 -4.88 -1.04
C VAL A 74 -7.30 -3.43 -0.68
N LYS A 75 -8.31 -2.55 -0.70
CA LYS A 75 -8.13 -1.14 -0.38
C LYS A 75 -7.80 -0.91 1.10
N GLU A 76 -8.41 -1.66 2.01
CA GLU A 76 -8.09 -1.67 3.44
C GLU A 76 -6.64 -2.10 3.68
N ALA A 77 -6.19 -3.19 3.05
CA ALA A 77 -4.81 -3.65 3.14
C ALA A 77 -3.81 -2.60 2.60
N VAL A 78 -4.15 -1.93 1.50
CA VAL A 78 -3.33 -0.84 0.95
C VAL A 78 -3.28 0.36 1.90
N LEU A 79 -4.41 0.75 2.46
CA LEU A 79 -4.50 1.90 3.35
C LEU A 79 -3.72 1.66 4.64
N GLN A 80 -3.73 0.44 5.16
CA GLN A 80 -2.88 0.05 6.28
C GLN A 80 -1.39 0.29 5.96
N LEU A 81 -0.90 -0.16 4.80
CA LEU A 81 0.50 0.08 4.39
C LEU A 81 0.84 1.56 4.27
N ILE A 82 -0.10 2.39 3.77
CA ILE A 82 0.10 3.83 3.67
C ILE A 82 0.20 4.46 5.07
N CYS A 83 -0.69 4.08 5.99
CA CYS A 83 -0.67 4.59 7.36
C CYS A 83 0.57 4.15 8.14
N ASP A 84 1.04 2.92 7.92
CA ASP A 84 2.16 2.35 8.67
C ASP A 84 3.53 2.83 8.16
N TYR A 85 3.67 3.06 6.85
CA TYR A 85 4.99 3.23 6.22
C TYR A 85 5.14 4.48 5.34
N ALA A 86 4.10 5.31 5.21
CA ALA A 86 4.13 6.51 4.39
C ALA A 86 3.57 7.74 5.14
N TRP A 87 3.87 8.92 4.60
CA TRP A 87 3.44 10.18 5.18
C TRP A 87 2.95 11.13 4.08
N PRO A 88 1.96 12.01 4.38
CA PRO A 88 1.52 13.04 3.45
C PRO A 88 2.67 13.92 2.93
N PRO A 89 2.52 14.52 1.73
CA PRO A 89 1.28 14.61 0.93
C PRO A 89 0.97 13.35 0.11
N PHE A 90 -0.32 13.11 -0.14
CA PHE A 90 -0.81 12.01 -0.99
C PHE A 90 -1.61 12.55 -2.17
N PRO A 91 -0.94 13.11 -3.20
CA PRO A 91 -1.59 13.88 -4.25
C PRO A 91 -2.68 13.11 -5.01
N VAL A 92 -2.49 11.80 -5.23
CA VAL A 92 -3.49 10.99 -5.95
C VAL A 92 -4.74 10.80 -5.10
N LEU A 93 -4.60 10.62 -3.78
CA LEU A 93 -5.73 10.53 -2.86
C LEU A 93 -6.44 11.87 -2.71
N GLU A 94 -5.70 12.96 -2.56
CA GLU A 94 -6.22 14.32 -2.43
C GLU A 94 -7.06 14.72 -3.65
N GLU A 95 -6.56 14.46 -4.86
CA GLU A 95 -7.24 14.79 -6.11
C GLU A 95 -8.46 13.90 -6.40
N ASN A 96 -8.49 12.66 -5.88
CA ASN A 96 -9.51 11.66 -6.19
C ASN A 96 -10.34 11.25 -4.97
N PHE A 97 -10.33 12.03 -3.88
CA PHE A 97 -11.00 11.70 -2.63
C PHE A 97 -12.49 11.36 -2.81
N GLU A 98 -13.18 12.06 -3.72
CA GLU A 98 -14.61 11.80 -4.00
C GLU A 98 -14.87 10.41 -4.60
N ARG A 99 -13.86 9.81 -5.25
CA ARG A 99 -13.95 8.47 -5.87
C ARG A 99 -13.76 7.33 -4.87
N VAL A 100 -13.27 7.64 -3.67
CA VAL A 100 -13.10 6.67 -2.58
C VAL A 100 -14.48 6.28 -2.03
N GLU A 101 -14.66 4.99 -1.75
CA GLU A 101 -15.83 4.42 -1.12
C GLU A 101 -16.14 5.15 0.19
N ALA A 102 -17.42 5.43 0.44
CA ALA A 102 -17.86 6.16 1.63
C ALA A 102 -17.37 5.52 2.95
N GLU A 103 -17.21 4.20 2.94
CA GLU A 103 -16.71 3.39 4.06
C GLU A 103 -15.24 3.69 4.39
N LEU A 104 -14.40 3.96 3.38
CA LEU A 104 -12.96 4.21 3.53
C LEU A 104 -12.59 5.68 3.65
N ARG A 105 -13.52 6.60 3.34
CA ARG A 105 -13.27 8.05 3.40
C ARG A 105 -12.74 8.54 4.76
N PRO A 106 -13.24 8.07 5.93
CA PRO A 106 -12.69 8.48 7.21
C PRO A 106 -11.21 8.13 7.35
N ASP A 107 -10.84 6.91 6.96
CA ASP A 107 -9.47 6.41 7.09
C ASP A 107 -8.53 7.05 6.06
N VAL A 108 -9.00 7.27 4.83
CA VAL A 108 -8.25 8.03 3.81
C VAL A 108 -8.07 9.49 4.25
N SER A 109 -9.09 10.10 4.84
CA SER A 109 -8.99 11.45 5.41
C SER A 109 -8.00 11.50 6.58
N TYR A 110 -7.97 10.47 7.42
CA TYR A 110 -6.97 10.34 8.47
C TYR A 110 -5.57 10.26 7.88
N ALA A 111 -5.34 9.36 6.93
CA ALA A 111 -4.05 9.20 6.25
C ALA A 111 -3.51 10.52 5.68
N MET A 112 -4.35 11.28 4.96
CA MET A 112 -3.96 12.57 4.36
C MET A 112 -3.63 13.68 5.37
N HIS A 113 -4.08 13.54 6.62
CA HIS A 113 -3.87 14.51 7.68
C HIS A 113 -2.99 13.99 8.82
N MET A 114 -2.29 12.86 8.60
CA MET A 114 -1.29 12.39 9.56
C MET A 114 -0.16 13.42 9.64
N ASP A 115 0.08 13.92 10.84
CA ASP A 115 1.29 14.67 11.12
C ASP A 115 2.46 13.70 11.06
N LYS A 116 3.46 13.98 10.22
CA LYS A 116 4.72 13.25 10.24
C LYS A 116 5.22 13.29 11.69
N GLU A 117 5.34 12.14 12.35
CA GLU A 117 5.94 12.09 13.67
C GLU A 117 7.27 12.85 13.57
N ILE A 118 7.32 13.99 14.24
CA ILE A 118 8.54 14.76 14.35
C ILE A 118 9.46 13.83 15.12
N GLU A 119 10.53 13.35 14.48
CA GLU A 119 11.66 12.73 15.17
C GLU A 119 12.10 13.74 16.23
N THR A 120 11.60 13.60 17.46
CA THR A 120 12.21 14.25 18.60
C THR A 120 13.49 13.48 18.84
N ASP A 121 14.55 13.88 18.13
CA ASP A 121 15.93 13.63 18.53
C ASP A 121 16.02 13.88 20.03
N SER A 122 16.12 12.80 20.80
CA SER A 122 16.37 12.80 22.25
C SER A 122 17.73 12.21 22.53
#